data_AF-G3IDZ1-F1
#
_entry.id   AF-G3IDZ1-F1
#
_cell.length_a   1.000
_cell.length_b   1.000
_cell.length_c   1.000
_cell.angle_alpha   90.00
_cell.angle_beta   90.00
_cell.angle_gamma   90.00
#
_symmetry.space_group_name_H-M   'P 1'
#
loop_
_entity.id
_entity.type
_entity.pdbx_description
1 polymer ?
#
loop_
_entity_poly.entity_id
_entity_poly.type
_entity_poly.pdbx_seq_one_letter_code
_entity_poly.pdbx_strand_id
1 'polypeptide(L)' 'MQLKSDGSHSKGDGIPDRFSGSSSGAHRYLSISNIQPEDEADYICAVGYKTGEQVG' A
#
# COMPACT_ATOMS: atom_id res chain seq x y z
N MET A 1 -1.41 4.72 0.59
CA MET A 1 -1.72 3.41 1.19
C MET A 1 -0.45 2.77 1.75
N GLN A 2 -0.49 2.29 2.99
CA GLN A 2 0.62 1.57 3.62
C GLN A 2 0.23 0.11 3.82
N LEU A 3 1.12 -0.81 3.43
CA LEU A 3 0.89 -2.25 3.47
C LEU A 3 2.01 -2.92 4.28
N LYS A 4 1.64 -3.62 5.36
CA LYS A 4 2.60 -4.29 6.24
C LYS A 4 2.69 -5.78 5.95
N SER A 5 3.77 -6.42 6.38
CA SER A 5 3.97 -7.87 6.16
C SER A 5 3.00 -8.74 6.96
N ASP A 6 2.44 -8.22 8.06
CA ASP A 6 1.51 -8.91 8.94
C ASP A 6 0.06 -8.96 8.42
N GLY A 7 -0.18 -8.49 7.19
CA GLY A 7 -1.54 -8.41 6.63
C GLY A 7 -2.27 -7.11 6.92
N SER A 8 -1.81 -6.32 7.90
CA SER A 8 -2.43 -5.04 8.21
C SER A 8 -2.10 -3.98 7.18
N HIS A 9 -3.05 -3.09 6.92
CA HIS A 9 -2.87 -1.97 6.00
C HIS A 9 -3.63 -0.74 6.46
N SER A 10 -3.19 0.42 5.99
CA SER A 10 -3.93 1.67 6.10
C SER A 10 -4.08 2.30 4.72
N LYS A 11 -5.31 2.69 4.39
CA LYS A 11 -5.61 3.35 3.13
C LYS A 11 -4.96 4.74 3.09
N GLY A 12 -5.17 5.52 4.15
CA GLY A 12 -4.82 6.93 4.23
C GLY A 12 -6.01 7.81 3.85
N ASP A 13 -6.00 9.05 4.32
CA ASP A 13 -7.11 9.98 4.12
C ASP A 13 -7.22 10.43 2.66
N GLY A 14 -8.45 10.69 2.21
CA GLY A 14 -8.73 11.16 0.85
C GLY A 14 -8.60 10.11 -0.25
N ILE A 15 -8.18 8.87 0.06
CA ILE A 15 -8.11 7.80 -0.95
C ILE A 15 -9.52 7.24 -1.20
N PRO A 16 -10.02 7.21 -2.47
CA PRO A 16 -11.34 6.67 -2.81
C PRO A 16 -11.52 5.17 -2.57
N ASP A 17 -12.73 4.68 -2.28
CA ASP A 17 -13.05 3.26 -1.97
C ASP A 17 -12.74 2.27 -3.08
N ARG A 18 -12.62 2.78 -4.31
CA ARG A 18 -12.17 1.97 -5.44
C ARG A 18 -10.74 1.46 -5.30
N PHE A 19 -9.90 2.10 -4.48
CA PHE A 19 -8.53 1.66 -4.18
C PHE A 19 -8.52 0.76 -2.94
N SER A 20 -7.91 -0.41 -3.06
CA SER A 20 -7.70 -1.34 -1.94
C SER A 20 -6.30 -1.93 -1.97
N GLY A 21 -5.88 -2.42 -0.80
CA GLY A 21 -4.53 -2.89 -0.57
C GLY A 21 -4.48 -4.20 0.18
N SER A 22 -3.54 -5.05 -0.21
CA SER A 22 -3.30 -6.31 0.48
C SER A 22 -1.83 -6.71 0.44
N SER A 23 -1.49 -7.70 1.25
CA SER A 23 -0.13 -8.21 1.40
C SER A 23 -0.14 -9.72 1.62
N SER A 24 0.86 -10.41 1.06
CA SER A 24 1.12 -11.82 1.32
C SER A 24 2.62 -12.04 1.38
N GLY A 25 3.14 -12.37 2.57
CA GLY A 25 4.59 -12.45 2.81
C GLY A 25 5.32 -11.15 2.44
N ALA A 26 6.27 -11.24 1.51
CA ALA A 26 7.02 -10.08 0.99
C ALA A 26 6.28 -9.31 -0.12
N HIS A 27 5.17 -9.83 -0.65
CA HIS A 27 4.43 -9.21 -1.74
C HIS A 27 3.46 -8.15 -1.25
N ARG A 28 3.25 -7.13 -2.08
CA ARG A 28 2.37 -5.99 -1.85
C ARG A 28 1.52 -5.78 -3.09
N TYR A 29 0.22 -5.62 -2.88
CA TYR A 29 -0.75 -5.50 -3.95
C TYR A 29 -1.55 -4.21 -3.78
N LEU A 30 -1.67 -3.47 -4.87
CA LEU A 30 -2.62 -2.40 -5.05
C LEU A 30 -3.68 -2.90 -6.02
N SER A 31 -4.95 -2.84 -5.62
CA SER A 31 -6.09 -3.15 -6.49
C SER A 31 -6.92 -1.89 -6.67
N ILE A 32 -7.23 -1.57 -7.92
CA ILE A 32 -8.09 -0.44 -8.26
C ILE A 32 -9.27 -1.02 -9.04
N SER A 33 -10.46 -0.86 -8.47
CA SER A 33 -11.73 -1.28 -9.08
C SER A 33 -12.34 -0.09 -9.83
N ASN A 34 -13.10 -0.33 -10.90
CA ASN A 34 -13.80 0.74 -11.62
C ASN A 34 -12.89 1.95 -11.97
N ILE A 35 -11.80 1.67 -12.70
CA ILE A 35 -10.79 2.67 -13.13
C ILE A 35 -11.47 3.89 -13.75
N GLN A 36 -11.02 5.08 -13.35
CA GLN A 36 -11.50 6.37 -13.85
C GLN A 36 -10.37 7.14 -14.57
N PRO A 37 -10.68 8.12 -15.43
CA PRO A 37 -9.66 8.96 -16.07
C PRO A 37 -8.72 9.65 -15.07
N GLU A 38 -9.22 10.01 -13.89
CA GLU A 38 -8.43 10.65 -12.84
C GLU A 38 -7.41 9.71 -12.17
N ASP A 39 -7.52 8.40 -12.41
CA ASP A 39 -6.60 7.40 -11.86
C ASP A 39 -5.34 7.23 -12.74
N GLU A 40 -5.20 7.96 -13.86
CA GLU A 40 -3.99 7.97 -14.69
C GLU A 40 -2.83 8.67 -13.95
N ALA A 41 -1.94 7.86 -13.38
CA ALA A 41 -0.80 8.32 -12.60
C ALA A 41 0.32 7.26 -12.54
N ASP A 42 1.50 7.67 -12.08
CA ASP A 42 2.59 6.75 -11.76
C ASP A 42 2.34 6.09 -10.39
N TYR A 43 2.17 4.76 -10.39
CA TYR A 43 2.00 3.96 -9.18
C TYR A 43 3.30 3.27 -8.81
N ILE A 44 3.98 3.79 -7.78
CA ILE A 44 5.30 3.30 -7.37
C ILE A 44 5.19 2.49 -6.09
N CYS A 45 5.78 1.29 -6.11
CA CYS A 45 6.02 0.52 -4.89
C CYS A 45 7.24 1.10 -4.16
N ALA A 46 7.06 1.51 -2.91
CA ALA A 46 8.13 2.02 -2.06
C ALA A 46 8.13 1.30 -0.71
N VAL A 47 9.32 1.05 -0.16
CA VAL A 47 9.51 0.42 1.15
C VAL A 47 10.22 1.40 2.09
N GLY A 48 9.58 1.68 3.22
CA GLY A 48 10.20 2.44 4.30
C GLY A 48 11.03 1.51 5.18
N TYR A 49 12.36 1.60 5.09
CA TYR A 49 13.24 0.98 6.07
C TYR A 49 13.32 1.89 7.30
N LYS A 50 13.01 1.36 8.48
CA LYS A 50 13.42 2.01 9.73
C LYS A 50 14.83 1.53 10.03
N THR A 51 15.81 2.41 9.89
CA THR A 51 17.15 2.16 10.43
C THR A 51 17.09 2.32 11.95
N GLY A 52 17.06 1.19 12.66
CA GLY A 52 17.16 1.12 14.12
C GLY A 52 15.93 0.52 14.79
N GLU A 53 15.82 -0.82 14.76
CA GLU A 53 15.39 -1.55 15.95
C GLU A 53 16.61 -2.32 16.42
N GLN A 54 17.11 -1.95 17.60
CA GLN A 54 18.15 -2.69 18.29
C GLN A 54 17.68 -4.13 18.45
N VAL A 55 18.62 -5.02 18.19
CA VAL A 55 18.65 -6.38 18.74
C VAL A 55 18.05 -6.42 20.15
N GLY A 56 17.01 -7.24 20.29
CA GLY A 56 16.44 -7.76 21.52
C GLY A 56 15.87 -9.12 21.23
#